data_AF-A0A5N5LXV0-F1
#
_entry.id   AF-A0A5N5LXV0-F1
#
_cell.length_a   1.000
_cell.length_b   1.000
_cell.length_c   1.000
_cell.angle_alpha   90.00
_cell.angle_beta   90.00
_cell.angle_gamma   90.00
#
_symmetry.space_group_name_H-M   'P 1'
#
loop_
_entity.id
_entity.type
_entity.pdbx_description
1 polymer ?
#
loop_
_entity_poly.entity_id
_entity_poly.type
_entity_poly.pdbx_seq_one_letter_code
_entity_poly.pdbx_strand_id
1 'polypeptide(L)'
;MAGNMVETVQNKAREVAQEDFDKAKVLFKDATRSGSYMYPIKGIFYFASHKSLWRPLLSRLLPTVGLSVGVVASMFAFTYVPQLAILVFVNGPLAVFTTVLLILSESATIISILSRNFLLQDALLDTFDGTLVSRDATNIVSEGRELKAGGDPMARLGKIIKSPFSGFSPKAIVRYLMYLPLNFIPVIGTVIFVTLQGRARGTAAHERYFQLKRWSASQRSEWLKEHVGAYSGFGTVATLLEMIPFASIVFSFTNTVGAALWAADIEKKESDMSNSTAPGLREAAKKAE
;
A
#
# COMPACT_ATOMS: atom_id res chain seq x y z
N MET A 1 -36.56 14.79 -30.91
CA MET A 1 -35.76 13.59 -30.57
C MET A 1 -34.50 13.89 -29.74
N ALA A 2 -33.79 15.01 -29.94
CA ALA A 2 -32.58 15.33 -29.16
C ALA A 2 -32.82 15.62 -27.66
N GLY A 3 -33.94 16.27 -27.30
CA GLY A 3 -34.28 16.61 -25.90
C GLY A 3 -34.43 15.39 -24.97
N ASN A 4 -35.17 14.36 -25.41
CA ASN A 4 -35.37 13.13 -24.63
C ASN A 4 -34.06 12.36 -24.40
N MET A 5 -33.10 12.45 -25.33
CA MET A 5 -31.80 11.77 -25.19
C MET A 5 -30.92 12.46 -24.14
N VAL A 6 -30.89 13.81 -24.12
CA VAL A 6 -30.15 14.59 -23.12
C VAL A 6 -30.72 14.37 -21.72
N GLU A 7 -32.05 14.36 -21.59
CA GLU A 7 -32.73 14.13 -20.31
C GLU A 7 -32.53 12.70 -19.79
N THR A 8 -32.54 11.70 -20.67
CA THR A 8 -32.22 10.31 -20.32
C THR A 8 -30.77 10.14 -19.86
N VAL A 9 -29.83 10.81 -20.53
CA VAL A 9 -28.40 10.78 -20.15
C VAL A 9 -28.20 11.49 -18.80
N GLN A 10 -28.86 12.61 -18.56
CA GLN A 10 -28.78 13.34 -17.30
C GLN A 10 -29.38 12.55 -16.12
N ASN A 11 -30.51 11.86 -16.35
CA ASN A 11 -31.15 11.04 -15.33
C ASN A 11 -30.29 9.80 -15.00
N LYS A 12 -29.74 9.12 -16.01
CA LYS A 12 -28.77 8.03 -15.78
C LYS A 12 -27.51 8.49 -15.08
N ALA A 13 -26.98 9.68 -15.43
CA ALA A 13 -25.82 10.24 -14.75
C ALA A 13 -26.10 10.56 -13.27
N ARG A 14 -27.29 11.07 -12.96
CA ARG A 14 -27.73 11.30 -11.57
C ARG A 14 -27.94 10.01 -10.80
N GLU A 15 -28.54 9.00 -11.43
CA GLU A 15 -28.75 7.68 -10.84
C GLU A 15 -27.43 7.00 -10.50
N VAL A 16 -26.48 6.99 -11.44
CA VAL A 16 -25.11 6.48 -11.21
C VAL A 16 -24.41 7.27 -10.11
N ALA A 17 -24.53 8.60 -10.10
CA ALA A 17 -23.92 9.43 -9.05
C ALA A 17 -24.54 9.18 -7.66
N GLN A 18 -25.84 8.94 -7.58
CA GLN A 18 -26.52 8.60 -6.34
C GLN A 18 -26.14 7.20 -5.85
N GLU A 19 -26.10 6.21 -6.75
CA GLU A 19 -25.68 4.84 -6.45
C GLU A 19 -24.23 4.82 -5.94
N ASP A 20 -23.33 5.56 -6.58
CA ASP A 20 -21.94 5.70 -6.15
C ASP A 20 -21.81 6.42 -4.81
N PHE A 21 -22.64 7.44 -4.56
CA PHE A 21 -22.67 8.15 -3.27
C PHE A 21 -23.15 7.25 -2.12
N ASP A 22 -24.21 6.48 -2.34
CA ASP A 22 -24.74 5.55 -1.35
C ASP A 22 -23.74 4.41 -1.07
N LYS A 23 -23.11 3.86 -2.10
CA LYS A 23 -21.99 2.90 -1.95
C LYS A 23 -20.84 3.52 -1.17
N ALA A 24 -20.43 4.75 -1.48
CA ALA A 24 -19.36 5.44 -0.77
C ALA A 24 -19.71 5.66 0.71
N LYS A 25 -20.96 5.99 1.03
CA LYS A 25 -21.45 6.18 2.40
C LYS A 25 -21.43 4.88 3.21
N VAL A 26 -21.84 3.76 2.60
CA VAL A 26 -21.75 2.42 3.21
C VAL A 26 -20.28 2.06 3.47
N LEU A 27 -19.41 2.22 2.47
CA LEU A 27 -17.98 1.95 2.61
C LEU A 27 -17.32 2.82 3.69
N PHE A 28 -17.71 4.10 3.80
CA PHE A 28 -17.21 4.99 4.84
C PHE A 28 -17.70 4.58 6.24
N LYS A 29 -18.96 4.19 6.38
CA LYS A 29 -19.52 3.67 7.64
C LYS A 29 -18.84 2.36 8.07
N ASP A 30 -18.57 1.47 7.13
CA ASP A 30 -17.87 0.21 7.41
C ASP A 30 -16.39 0.44 7.72
N ALA A 31 -15.74 1.35 7.00
CA ALA A 31 -14.36 1.78 7.27
C ALA A 31 -14.22 2.36 8.68
N THR A 32 -15.12 3.26 9.07
CA THR A 32 -15.12 3.88 10.40
C THR A 32 -15.39 2.85 11.50
N ARG A 33 -16.35 1.94 11.29
CA ARG A 33 -16.66 0.83 12.23
C ARG A 33 -15.50 -0.15 12.39
N SER A 34 -14.77 -0.44 11.31
CA SER A 34 -13.61 -1.34 11.36
C SER A 34 -12.41 -0.77 12.13
N GLY A 35 -12.31 0.56 12.24
CA GLY A 35 -11.15 1.25 12.82
C GLY A 35 -9.85 1.06 12.03
N SER A 36 -9.91 0.47 10.84
CA SER A 36 -8.74 0.10 10.02
C SER A 36 -7.90 1.30 9.56
N TYR A 37 -8.55 2.44 9.34
CA TYR A 37 -7.93 3.70 8.93
C TYR A 37 -6.94 4.27 9.96
N MET A 38 -6.97 3.81 11.22
CA MET A 38 -5.97 4.18 12.23
C MET A 38 -4.64 3.44 12.08
N TYR A 39 -4.61 2.26 11.47
CA TYR A 39 -3.39 1.44 11.46
C TYR A 39 -2.22 2.07 10.70
N PRO A 40 -2.40 2.79 9.57
CA PRO A 40 -1.30 3.53 8.95
C PRO A 40 -0.64 4.52 9.94
N ILE A 41 -1.45 5.22 10.75
CA ILE A 41 -0.98 6.16 11.77
C ILE A 41 -0.30 5.42 12.93
N LYS A 42 -0.91 4.33 13.44
CA LYS A 42 -0.28 3.47 14.45
C LYS A 42 1.07 2.94 13.96
N GLY A 43 1.16 2.60 12.68
CA GLY A 43 2.38 2.12 12.03
C GLY A 43 3.53 3.13 12.11
N ILE A 44 3.24 4.44 11.97
CA ILE A 44 4.24 5.51 12.14
C ILE A 44 4.80 5.49 13.57
N PHE A 45 3.92 5.56 14.57
CA PHE A 45 4.34 5.60 15.98
C PHE A 45 5.07 4.31 16.40
N TYR A 46 4.58 3.15 15.94
CA TYR A 46 5.19 1.88 16.24
C TYR A 46 6.57 1.76 15.59
N PHE A 47 6.71 2.12 14.32
CA PHE A 47 7.98 2.12 13.61
C PHE A 47 8.99 3.06 14.28
N ALA A 48 8.57 4.28 14.67
CA ALA A 48 9.43 5.22 15.37
C ALA A 48 9.92 4.68 16.73
N SER A 49 9.08 3.92 17.43
CA SER A 49 9.40 3.36 18.76
C SER A 49 10.22 2.06 18.69
N HIS A 50 10.20 1.33 17.56
CA HIS A 50 10.85 0.03 17.41
C HIS A 50 12.07 0.12 16.48
N LYS A 51 13.23 0.45 17.06
CA LYS A 51 14.50 0.64 16.33
C LYS A 51 14.94 -0.57 15.50
N SER A 52 14.56 -1.80 15.89
CA SER A 52 14.86 -3.02 15.13
C SER A 52 14.26 -3.00 13.71
N LEU A 53 13.10 -2.36 13.56
CA LEU A 53 12.41 -2.23 12.27
C LEU A 53 13.07 -1.22 11.33
N TRP A 54 14.05 -0.43 11.78
CA TRP A 54 14.75 0.53 10.91
C TRP A 54 15.79 -0.16 10.03
N ARG A 55 16.24 -1.36 10.39
CA ARG A 55 17.30 -2.07 9.64
C ARG A 55 16.94 -2.31 8.17
N PRO A 56 15.73 -2.82 7.81
CA PRO A 56 15.34 -2.98 6.41
C PRO A 56 15.27 -1.67 5.63
N LEU A 57 14.87 -0.56 6.27
CA LEU A 57 14.87 0.77 5.65
C LEU A 57 16.31 1.24 5.37
N LEU A 58 17.18 1.16 6.38
CA LEU A 58 18.57 1.62 6.29
C LEU A 58 19.39 0.79 5.30
N SER A 59 19.15 -0.51 5.18
CA SER A 59 19.86 -1.38 4.22
C SER A 59 19.54 -1.04 2.76
N ARG A 60 18.40 -0.41 2.50
CA ARG A 60 17.98 0.02 1.16
C ARG A 60 18.19 1.51 0.89
N LEU A 61 18.74 2.27 1.84
CA LEU A 61 18.97 3.70 1.68
C LEU A 61 19.98 3.98 0.56
N LEU A 62 21.15 3.33 0.59
CA LEU A 62 22.21 3.56 -0.40
C LEU A 62 21.78 3.19 -1.84
N PRO A 63 21.18 2.00 -2.10
CA PRO A 63 20.62 1.68 -3.42
C PRO A 63 19.57 2.68 -3.89
N THR A 64 18.70 3.13 -2.97
CA THR A 64 17.66 4.13 -3.27
C THR A 64 18.25 5.48 -3.66
N VAL A 65 19.31 5.93 -2.96
CA VAL A 65 20.03 7.17 -3.29
C VAL A 65 20.69 7.05 -4.67
N GLY A 66 21.36 5.93 -4.95
CA GLY A 66 21.95 5.69 -6.28
C GLY A 66 20.92 5.75 -7.42
N LEU A 67 19.78 5.08 -7.23
CA LEU A 67 18.65 5.16 -8.16
C LEU A 67 18.13 6.59 -8.32
N SER A 68 17.98 7.32 -7.21
CA SER A 68 17.47 8.70 -7.22
C SER A 68 18.37 9.63 -8.02
N VAL A 69 19.69 9.56 -7.81
CA VAL A 69 20.67 10.34 -8.56
C VAL A 69 20.58 10.01 -10.05
N GLY A 70 20.53 8.72 -10.41
CA GLY A 70 20.44 8.28 -11.80
C GLY A 70 19.17 8.77 -12.51
N VAL A 71 18.01 8.68 -11.85
CA VAL A 71 16.73 9.16 -12.40
C VAL A 71 16.73 10.67 -12.56
N VAL A 72 17.11 11.42 -11.52
CA VAL A 72 17.12 12.89 -11.56
C VAL A 72 18.08 13.38 -12.64
N ALA A 73 19.30 12.86 -12.70
CA ALA A 73 20.28 13.25 -13.72
C ALA A 73 19.75 12.98 -15.14
N SER A 74 19.14 11.82 -15.37
CA SER A 74 18.57 11.47 -16.67
C SER A 74 17.40 12.39 -17.04
N MET A 75 16.48 12.65 -16.10
CA MET A 75 15.35 13.55 -16.33
C MET A 75 15.84 14.96 -16.68
N PHE A 76 16.76 15.54 -15.91
CA PHE A 76 17.34 16.84 -16.25
C PHE A 76 18.05 16.85 -17.59
N ALA A 77 18.80 15.80 -17.94
CA ALA A 77 19.52 15.73 -19.21
C ALA A 77 18.58 15.69 -20.43
N PHE A 78 17.46 14.96 -20.34
CA PHE A 78 16.57 14.72 -21.49
C PHE A 78 15.34 15.62 -21.54
N THR A 79 14.80 16.05 -20.41
CA THR A 79 13.50 16.74 -20.35
C THR A 79 13.61 18.23 -20.08
N TYR A 80 14.71 18.71 -19.47
CA TYR A 80 14.82 20.13 -19.07
C TYR A 80 14.68 21.11 -20.23
N VAL A 81 15.49 20.94 -21.29
CA VAL A 81 15.46 21.86 -22.44
C VAL A 81 14.11 21.80 -23.17
N PRO A 82 13.56 20.62 -23.52
CA PRO A 82 12.23 20.54 -24.12
C PRO A 82 11.09 21.11 -23.26
N GLN A 83 11.06 20.80 -21.95
CA GLN A 83 10.01 21.29 -21.05
C GLN A 83 10.13 22.81 -20.82
N LEU A 84 11.34 23.33 -20.65
CA LEU A 84 11.58 24.76 -20.54
C LEU A 84 11.11 25.50 -21.80
N ALA A 85 11.45 24.98 -22.98
CA ALA A 85 11.03 25.59 -24.24
C ALA A 85 9.51 25.76 -24.32
N ILE A 86 8.74 24.77 -23.87
CA ILE A 86 7.27 24.83 -23.83
C ILE A 86 6.79 25.79 -22.72
N LEU A 87 7.32 25.65 -21.50
CA LEU A 87 6.87 26.40 -20.32
C LEU A 87 7.21 27.89 -20.39
N VAL A 88 8.26 28.29 -21.12
CA VAL A 88 8.61 29.71 -21.34
C VAL A 88 7.46 30.46 -22.03
N PHE A 89 6.70 29.81 -22.91
CA PHE A 89 5.54 30.44 -23.56
C PHE A 89 4.37 30.71 -22.61
N VAL A 90 4.25 29.93 -21.54
CA VAL A 90 3.13 30.04 -20.57
C VAL A 90 3.53 30.86 -19.35
N ASN A 91 4.71 30.58 -18.80
CA ASN A 91 5.19 31.10 -17.51
C ASN A 91 6.26 32.19 -17.66
N GLY A 92 6.71 32.50 -18.89
CA GLY A 92 7.73 33.52 -19.14
C GLY A 92 9.07 33.21 -18.46
N PRO A 93 9.80 34.22 -17.94
CA PRO A 93 11.09 34.01 -17.26
C PRO A 93 11.02 33.09 -16.03
N LEU A 94 9.86 32.98 -15.37
CA LEU A 94 9.67 32.07 -14.23
C LEU A 94 9.69 30.59 -14.64
N ALA A 95 9.61 30.29 -15.94
CA ALA A 95 9.65 28.95 -16.48
C ALA A 95 10.90 28.18 -16.04
N VAL A 96 12.04 28.86 -15.85
CA VAL A 96 13.29 28.24 -15.35
C VAL A 96 13.04 27.53 -14.03
N PHE A 97 12.38 28.20 -13.07
CA PHE A 97 12.10 27.62 -11.76
C PHE A 97 10.95 26.60 -11.81
N THR A 98 9.89 26.88 -12.56
CA THR A 98 8.75 25.95 -12.65
C THR A 98 9.13 24.65 -13.34
N THR A 99 10.02 24.68 -14.33
CA THR A 99 10.54 23.49 -15.01
C THR A 99 11.37 22.64 -14.06
N VAL A 100 12.23 23.24 -13.23
CA VAL A 100 12.99 22.52 -12.20
C VAL A 100 12.04 21.80 -11.23
N LEU A 101 11.02 22.50 -10.72
CA LEU A 101 10.06 21.91 -9.79
C LEU A 101 9.27 20.76 -10.42
N LEU A 102 8.84 20.92 -11.68
CA LEU A 102 8.12 19.89 -12.41
C LEU A 102 8.97 18.63 -12.59
N ILE A 103 10.22 18.79 -13.04
CA ILE A 103 11.17 17.68 -13.22
C ILE A 103 11.43 16.94 -11.92
N LEU A 104 11.61 17.67 -10.81
CA LEU A 104 11.81 17.06 -9.50
C LEU A 104 10.58 16.27 -9.05
N SER A 105 9.37 16.79 -9.28
CA SER A 105 8.10 16.10 -8.97
C SER A 105 7.90 14.82 -9.82
N GLU A 106 8.17 14.91 -11.12
CA GLU A 106 8.13 13.77 -12.04
C GLU A 106 9.18 12.72 -11.66
N SER A 107 10.41 13.16 -11.35
CA SER A 107 11.49 12.30 -10.88
C SER A 107 11.12 11.59 -9.58
N ALA A 108 10.55 12.30 -8.60
CA ALA A 108 10.10 11.70 -7.33
C ALA A 108 9.06 10.60 -7.55
N THR A 109 8.15 10.78 -8.51
CA THR A 109 7.16 9.77 -8.89
C THR A 109 7.84 8.52 -9.47
N ILE A 110 8.78 8.71 -10.40
CA ILE A 110 9.55 7.61 -11.01
C ILE A 110 10.35 6.87 -9.94
N ILE A 111 11.07 7.59 -9.08
CA ILE A 111 11.86 7.02 -7.98
C ILE A 111 10.98 6.20 -7.04
N SER A 112 9.82 6.72 -6.65
CA SER A 112 8.88 6.00 -5.78
C SER A 112 8.44 4.67 -6.40
N ILE A 113 8.07 4.68 -7.68
CA ILE A 113 7.64 3.47 -8.41
C ILE A 113 8.78 2.47 -8.56
N LEU A 114 9.95 2.91 -9.01
CA LEU A 114 11.10 2.04 -9.25
C LEU A 114 11.66 1.47 -7.95
N SER A 115 11.85 2.30 -6.92
CA SER A 115 12.34 1.83 -5.62
C SER A 115 11.39 0.79 -5.02
N ARG A 116 10.08 1.07 -5.01
CA ARG A 116 9.08 0.17 -4.44
C ARG A 116 9.01 -1.18 -5.15
N ASN A 117 9.08 -1.18 -6.47
CA ASN A 117 8.96 -2.40 -7.27
C ASN A 117 10.26 -3.21 -7.37
N PHE A 118 11.43 -2.59 -7.22
CA PHE A 118 12.70 -3.28 -7.49
C PHE A 118 13.65 -3.34 -6.30
N LEU A 119 13.65 -2.35 -5.42
CA LEU A 119 14.64 -2.23 -4.33
C LEU A 119 14.06 -2.55 -2.95
N LEU A 120 12.78 -2.23 -2.75
CA LEU A 120 12.17 -2.25 -1.43
C LEU A 120 11.33 -3.50 -1.15
N GLN A 121 10.98 -4.33 -2.15
CA GLN A 121 10.06 -5.46 -1.97
C GLN A 121 10.48 -6.40 -0.83
N ASP A 122 11.73 -6.87 -0.84
CA ASP A 122 12.24 -7.75 0.23
C ASP A 122 12.28 -7.04 1.58
N ALA A 123 12.67 -5.76 1.59
CA ALA A 123 12.77 -4.97 2.82
C ALA A 123 11.39 -4.69 3.44
N LEU A 124 10.38 -4.45 2.61
CA LEU A 124 8.98 -4.31 3.06
C LEU A 124 8.45 -5.65 3.56
N LEU A 125 8.76 -6.76 2.88
CA LEU A 125 8.40 -8.10 3.35
C LEU A 125 9.02 -8.40 4.71
N ASP A 126 10.32 -8.16 4.88
CA ASP A 126 11.01 -8.32 6.17
C ASP A 126 10.45 -7.39 7.25
N THR A 127 10.06 -6.17 6.89
CA THR A 127 9.40 -5.23 7.82
C THR A 127 8.04 -5.76 8.28
N PHE A 128 7.25 -6.33 7.37
CA PHE A 128 5.96 -6.93 7.67
C PHE A 128 6.12 -8.12 8.64
N ASP A 129 6.94 -9.09 8.27
CA ASP A 129 7.17 -10.31 9.05
C ASP A 129 7.83 -9.97 10.41
N GLY A 130 8.80 -9.06 10.43
CA GLY A 130 9.44 -8.62 11.66
C GLY A 130 8.50 -7.89 12.62
N THR A 131 7.51 -7.16 12.09
CA THR A 131 6.46 -6.55 12.91
C THR A 131 5.53 -7.61 13.51
N LEU A 132 5.15 -8.64 12.74
CA LEU A 132 4.38 -9.77 13.27
C LEU A 132 5.13 -10.51 14.39
N VAL A 133 6.43 -10.77 14.19
CA VAL A 133 7.29 -11.37 15.23
C VAL A 133 7.38 -10.47 16.47
N SER A 134 7.41 -9.15 16.30
CA SER A 134 7.41 -8.18 17.42
C SER A 134 6.09 -8.15 18.20
N ARG A 135 5.02 -8.72 17.63
CA ARG A 135 3.67 -8.80 18.21
C ARG A 135 3.31 -10.24 18.63
N ASP A 136 4.31 -11.10 18.80
CA ASP A 136 4.17 -12.51 19.19
C ASP A 136 3.37 -13.37 18.20
N ALA A 137 3.12 -12.88 16.99
CA ALA A 137 2.48 -13.63 15.91
C ALA A 137 3.51 -14.49 15.15
N THR A 138 4.36 -15.22 15.86
CA THR A 138 5.43 -16.03 15.26
C THR A 138 4.91 -17.29 14.58
N ASN A 139 3.80 -17.83 15.06
CA ASN A 139 3.12 -19.02 14.52
C ASN A 139 2.72 -18.85 13.05
N ILE A 140 2.15 -17.71 12.68
CA ILE A 140 1.77 -17.42 11.31
C ILE A 140 3.00 -17.15 10.43
N VAL A 141 4.04 -16.50 10.98
CA VAL A 141 5.27 -16.20 10.22
C VAL A 141 6.04 -17.48 9.87
N SER A 142 6.06 -18.47 10.78
CA SER A 142 6.73 -19.75 10.53
C SER A 142 6.14 -20.55 9.35
N GLU A 143 4.90 -20.26 8.94
CA GLU A 143 4.28 -20.91 7.79
C GLU A 143 4.89 -20.49 6.44
N GLY A 144 5.54 -19.33 6.37
CA GLY A 144 6.07 -18.73 5.14
C GLY A 144 7.57 -18.39 5.14
N ARG A 145 8.26 -18.52 6.27
CA ARG A 145 9.72 -18.39 6.38
C ARG A 145 10.27 -19.10 7.61
N GLU A 146 11.56 -19.41 7.56
CA GLU A 146 12.27 -19.95 8.72
C GLU A 146 12.41 -18.88 9.83
N LEU A 147 12.30 -19.30 11.09
CA LEU A 147 12.54 -18.45 12.26
C LEU A 147 13.73 -18.99 13.06
N LYS A 148 14.69 -18.11 13.36
CA LYS A 148 15.84 -18.38 14.23
C LYS A 148 15.51 -18.05 15.69
N ALA A 149 16.24 -18.66 16.62
CA ALA A 149 16.20 -18.28 18.03
C ALA A 149 16.87 -16.91 18.25
N GLY A 150 16.33 -16.11 19.16
CA GLY A 150 16.87 -14.79 19.52
C GLY A 150 15.81 -13.84 20.06
N GLY A 151 16.24 -12.75 20.72
CA GLY A 151 15.33 -11.74 21.29
C GLY A 151 14.93 -10.62 20.32
N ASP A 152 15.75 -10.32 19.31
CA ASP A 152 15.49 -9.25 18.35
C ASP A 152 14.61 -9.73 17.18
N PRO A 153 13.39 -9.19 16.99
CA PRO A 153 12.44 -9.64 15.98
C PRO A 153 13.01 -9.71 14.57
N MET A 154 13.87 -8.76 14.20
CA MET A 154 14.44 -8.69 12.86
C MET A 154 15.60 -9.69 12.67
N ALA A 155 16.34 -10.02 13.74
CA ALA A 155 17.41 -11.01 13.68
C ALA A 155 16.89 -12.46 13.64
N ARG A 156 15.66 -12.68 14.13
CA ARG A 156 14.98 -13.98 14.08
C ARG A 156 14.52 -14.36 12.67
N LEU A 157 14.45 -13.40 11.75
CA LEU A 157 13.98 -13.63 10.39
C LEU A 157 15.02 -14.44 9.58
N GLY A 158 14.66 -15.68 9.22
CA GLY A 158 15.45 -16.61 8.39
C GLY A 158 15.13 -16.50 6.90
N LYS A 159 15.47 -17.55 6.12
CA LYS A 159 15.26 -17.58 4.67
C LYS A 159 13.75 -17.57 4.33
N ILE A 160 13.40 -16.82 3.29
CA ILE A 160 12.04 -16.74 2.77
C ILE A 160 11.77 -17.99 1.93
N ILE A 161 10.73 -18.74 2.28
CA ILE A 161 10.35 -19.99 1.59
C ILE A 161 9.46 -19.71 0.38
N LYS A 162 8.66 -18.63 0.43
CA LYS A 162 7.83 -18.16 -0.69
C LYS A 162 7.91 -16.63 -0.81
N SER A 163 8.52 -16.13 -1.88
CA SER A 163 8.42 -14.72 -2.25
C SER A 163 7.12 -14.49 -3.02
N PRO A 164 6.26 -13.54 -2.60
CA PRO A 164 5.03 -13.20 -3.32
C PRO A 164 5.27 -12.35 -4.58
N PHE A 165 6.50 -11.87 -4.82
CA PHE A 165 6.80 -10.94 -5.90
C PHE A 165 7.54 -11.63 -7.05
N SER A 166 7.04 -11.46 -8.28
CA SER A 166 7.72 -11.92 -9.48
C SER A 166 8.97 -11.08 -9.74
N GLY A 167 10.08 -11.76 -10.03
CA GLY A 167 11.38 -11.13 -10.21
C GLY A 167 11.44 -10.09 -11.35
N PHE A 168 12.49 -9.27 -11.29
CA PHE A 168 12.88 -8.21 -12.21
C PHE A 168 12.51 -8.48 -13.68
N SER A 169 11.69 -7.59 -14.28
CA SER A 169 11.37 -7.62 -15.71
C SER A 169 11.89 -6.35 -16.40
N PRO A 170 13.03 -6.42 -17.12
CA PRO A 170 13.53 -5.30 -17.94
C PRO A 170 12.48 -4.76 -18.91
N LYS A 171 11.59 -5.64 -19.40
CA LYS A 171 10.47 -5.29 -20.28
C LYS A 171 9.47 -4.33 -19.62
N ALA A 172 9.31 -4.38 -18.29
CA ALA A 172 8.44 -3.45 -17.57
C ALA A 172 9.02 -2.03 -17.54
N ILE A 173 10.35 -1.90 -17.41
CA ILE A 173 11.05 -0.61 -17.45
C ILE A 173 10.95 0.01 -18.84
N VAL A 174 11.26 -0.75 -19.89
CA VAL A 174 11.17 -0.28 -21.29
C VAL A 174 9.74 0.14 -21.63
N ARG A 175 8.75 -0.68 -21.25
CA ARG A 175 7.33 -0.37 -21.43
C ARG A 175 6.91 0.90 -20.69
N TYR A 176 7.41 1.10 -19.47
CA TYR A 176 7.12 2.30 -18.70
C TYR A 176 7.75 3.55 -19.31
N LEU A 177 9.01 3.49 -19.75
CA LEU A 177 9.65 4.61 -20.46
C LEU A 177 8.89 4.98 -21.75
N MET A 178 8.34 3.99 -22.47
CA MET A 178 7.49 4.24 -23.63
C MET A 178 6.14 4.87 -23.28
N TYR A 179 5.53 4.52 -22.13
CA TYR A 179 4.25 5.09 -21.68
C TYR A 179 4.41 6.32 -20.78
N LEU A 180 5.63 6.76 -20.49
CA LEU A 180 5.92 7.96 -19.71
C LEU A 180 5.21 9.20 -20.30
N PRO A 181 5.21 9.44 -21.64
CA PRO A 181 4.48 10.55 -22.25
C PRO A 181 2.95 10.39 -22.19
N LEU A 182 2.44 9.19 -21.91
CA LEU A 182 1.00 8.91 -21.86
C LEU A 182 0.39 9.15 -20.47
N ASN A 183 1.23 9.30 -19.43
CA ASN A 183 0.78 9.62 -18.05
C ASN A 183 0.41 11.11 -17.87
N PHE A 184 0.52 11.92 -18.92
CA PHE A 184 0.13 13.34 -18.94
C PHE A 184 -1.40 13.57 -19.04
N ILE A 185 -2.22 12.59 -18.64
CA ILE A 185 -3.65 12.82 -18.40
C ILE A 185 -3.85 12.98 -16.88
N PRO A 186 -3.64 14.17 -16.31
CA PRO A 186 -4.24 14.47 -15.03
C PRO A 186 -5.76 14.53 -15.21
N VAL A 187 -6.48 14.39 -14.10
CA VAL A 187 -7.94 14.47 -13.99
C VAL A 187 -8.68 13.14 -14.20
N ILE A 188 -8.33 12.13 -13.40
CA ILE A 188 -9.39 11.43 -12.65
C ILE A 188 -9.47 12.16 -11.32
N GLY A 189 -10.53 12.96 -11.13
CA GLY A 189 -10.67 13.88 -9.98
C GLY A 189 -10.16 13.25 -8.69
N THR A 190 -9.24 13.95 -8.01
CA THR A 190 -8.37 13.44 -6.93
C THR A 190 -9.07 12.52 -5.92
N VAL A 191 -10.34 12.76 -5.63
CA VAL A 191 -11.18 11.94 -4.74
C VAL A 191 -11.45 10.54 -5.29
N ILE A 192 -11.81 10.42 -6.57
CA ILE A 192 -12.06 9.13 -7.24
C ILE A 192 -10.76 8.34 -7.33
N PHE A 193 -9.65 9.02 -7.69
CA PHE A 193 -8.33 8.39 -7.73
C PHE A 193 -7.93 7.84 -6.36
N VAL A 194 -8.04 8.65 -5.29
CA VAL A 194 -7.72 8.22 -3.92
C VAL A 194 -8.61 7.07 -3.45
N THR A 195 -9.90 7.08 -3.81
CA THR A 195 -10.84 6.03 -3.37
C THR A 195 -10.58 4.69 -4.09
N LEU A 196 -10.42 4.72 -5.41
CA LEU A 196 -10.13 3.53 -6.21
C LEU A 196 -8.76 2.94 -5.86
N GLN A 197 -7.73 3.80 -5.79
CA GLN A 197 -6.38 3.39 -5.40
C GLN A 197 -6.34 2.96 -3.94
N GLY A 198 -7.12 3.59 -3.06
CA GLY A 198 -7.23 3.24 -1.65
C GLY A 198 -7.66 1.79 -1.48
N ARG A 199 -8.73 1.35 -2.15
CA ARG A 199 -9.15 -0.06 -2.09
C ARG A 199 -8.05 -1.01 -2.56
N ALA A 200 -7.48 -0.78 -3.74
CA ALA A 200 -6.43 -1.63 -4.28
C ALA A 200 -5.18 -1.66 -3.38
N ARG A 201 -4.82 -0.52 -2.78
CA ARG A 201 -3.70 -0.41 -1.87
C ARG A 201 -3.94 -1.16 -0.57
N GLY A 202 -5.16 -1.07 -0.03
CA GLY A 202 -5.57 -1.81 1.15
C GLY A 202 -5.47 -3.31 0.93
N THR A 203 -6.03 -3.83 -0.16
CA THR A 203 -5.99 -5.28 -0.44
C THR A 203 -4.57 -5.79 -0.66
N ALA A 204 -3.70 -4.97 -1.26
CA ALA A 204 -2.28 -5.30 -1.44
C ALA A 204 -1.49 -5.30 -0.12
N ALA A 205 -1.90 -4.50 0.87
CA ALA A 205 -1.19 -4.40 2.15
C ALA A 205 -1.21 -5.71 2.96
N HIS A 206 -2.23 -6.57 2.76
CA HIS A 206 -2.34 -7.88 3.39
C HIS A 206 -2.00 -9.06 2.46
N GLU A 207 -1.43 -8.82 1.27
CA GLU A 207 -0.99 -9.91 0.38
C GLU A 207 -0.08 -10.91 1.12
N ARG A 208 0.91 -10.39 1.86
CA ARG A 208 1.81 -11.21 2.67
C ARG A 208 1.05 -11.96 3.77
N TYR A 209 0.11 -11.33 4.44
CA TYR A 209 -0.72 -11.98 5.46
C TYR A 209 -1.51 -13.17 4.91
N PHE A 210 -2.21 -12.99 3.78
CA PHE A 210 -2.96 -14.07 3.13
C PHE A 210 -2.04 -15.20 2.67
N GLN A 211 -0.84 -14.86 2.20
CA GLN A 211 0.18 -15.85 1.85
C GLN A 211 0.63 -16.66 3.07
N LEU A 212 0.87 -16.01 4.21
CA LEU A 212 1.24 -16.68 5.46
C LEU A 212 0.10 -17.59 5.97
N LYS A 213 -1.17 -17.16 5.83
CA LYS A 213 -2.35 -18.00 6.11
C LYS A 213 -2.58 -19.12 5.09
N ARG A 214 -1.80 -19.17 4.01
CA ARG A 214 -1.95 -20.12 2.89
C ARG A 214 -3.34 -20.11 2.27
N TRP A 215 -3.98 -18.94 2.23
CA TRP A 215 -5.30 -18.81 1.62
C TRP A 215 -5.25 -19.00 0.11
N SER A 216 -6.23 -19.73 -0.41
CA SER A 216 -6.51 -19.80 -1.84
C SER A 216 -7.04 -18.47 -2.38
N ALA A 217 -7.00 -18.29 -3.69
CA ALA A 217 -7.55 -17.09 -4.33
C ALA A 217 -9.06 -16.90 -4.03
N SER A 218 -9.81 -17.99 -3.89
CA SER A 218 -11.24 -17.95 -3.53
C SER A 218 -11.44 -17.44 -2.11
N GLN A 219 -10.73 -18.00 -1.13
CA GLN A 219 -10.82 -17.60 0.28
C GLN A 219 -10.44 -16.12 0.46
N ARG A 220 -9.36 -15.70 -0.21
CA ARG A 220 -8.95 -14.29 -0.21
C ARG A 220 -10.04 -13.40 -0.80
N SER A 221 -10.61 -13.78 -1.95
CA SER A 221 -11.66 -12.99 -2.59
C SER A 221 -12.89 -12.85 -1.69
N GLU A 222 -13.30 -13.92 -1.03
CA GLU A 222 -14.44 -13.93 -0.10
C GLU A 222 -14.17 -13.01 1.10
N TRP A 223 -13.02 -13.17 1.77
CA TRP A 223 -12.62 -12.29 2.86
C TRP A 223 -12.62 -10.81 2.46
N LEU A 224 -12.03 -10.49 1.31
CA LEU A 224 -11.94 -9.13 0.82
C LEU A 224 -13.31 -8.53 0.47
N LYS A 225 -14.28 -9.34 0.04
CA LYS A 225 -15.66 -8.90 -0.23
C LYS A 225 -16.40 -8.54 1.06
N GLU A 226 -16.15 -9.27 2.15
CA GLU A 226 -16.75 -8.98 3.46
C GLU A 226 -16.11 -7.76 4.15
N HIS A 227 -14.84 -7.48 3.85
CA HIS A 227 -14.05 -6.47 4.54
C HIS A 227 -13.71 -5.25 3.67
N VAL A 228 -14.47 -4.98 2.60
CA VAL A 228 -14.16 -3.91 1.63
C VAL A 228 -13.99 -2.56 2.32
N GLY A 229 -14.87 -2.20 3.26
CA GLY A 229 -14.78 -0.94 4.00
C GLY A 229 -13.47 -0.82 4.78
N ALA A 230 -13.04 -1.89 5.45
CA ALA A 230 -11.80 -1.90 6.22
C ALA A 230 -10.55 -1.72 5.33
N TYR A 231 -10.48 -2.49 4.25
CA TYR A 231 -9.36 -2.36 3.30
C TYR A 231 -9.35 -0.99 2.60
N SER A 232 -10.52 -0.45 2.26
CA SER A 232 -10.63 0.88 1.65
C SER A 232 -10.20 1.98 2.63
N GLY A 233 -10.62 1.91 3.90
CA GLY A 233 -10.22 2.87 4.92
C GLY A 233 -8.71 2.88 5.18
N PHE A 234 -8.12 1.70 5.41
CA PHE A 234 -6.68 1.55 5.55
C PHE A 234 -5.95 2.11 4.33
N GLY A 235 -6.33 1.65 3.14
CA GLY A 235 -5.60 1.96 1.92
C GLY A 235 -5.72 3.41 1.49
N THR A 236 -6.84 4.08 1.78
CA THR A 236 -7.00 5.53 1.58
C THR A 236 -5.99 6.32 2.40
N VAL A 237 -5.92 6.09 3.72
CA VAL A 237 -4.96 6.80 4.59
C VAL A 237 -3.52 6.46 4.21
N ALA A 238 -3.22 5.19 3.94
CA ALA A 238 -1.91 4.77 3.47
C ALA A 238 -1.50 5.48 2.16
N THR A 239 -2.44 5.60 1.22
CA THR A 239 -2.23 6.30 -0.06
C THR A 239 -1.96 7.79 0.17
N LEU A 240 -2.74 8.45 1.02
CA LEU A 240 -2.55 9.88 1.35
C LEU A 240 -1.17 10.14 1.97
N LEU A 241 -0.69 9.27 2.86
CA LEU A 241 0.66 9.38 3.42
C LEU A 241 1.73 9.22 2.35
N GLU A 242 1.57 8.24 1.45
CA GLU A 242 2.54 8.00 0.37
C GLU A 242 2.49 9.04 -0.76
N MET A 243 1.47 9.89 -0.81
CA MET A 243 1.41 11.04 -1.71
C MET A 243 2.40 12.15 -1.30
N ILE A 244 2.90 12.14 -0.06
CA ILE A 244 3.86 13.14 0.41
C ILE A 244 5.20 12.88 -0.31
N PRO A 245 5.66 13.80 -1.19
CA PRO A 245 6.92 13.64 -1.91
C PRO A 245 8.09 13.48 -0.94
N PHE A 246 9.13 12.74 -1.35
CA PHE A 246 10.34 12.43 -0.56
C PHE A 246 10.10 11.57 0.69
N ALA A 247 8.95 11.68 1.36
CA ALA A 247 8.57 10.87 2.51
C ALA A 247 7.87 9.56 2.11
N SER A 248 7.42 9.42 0.86
CA SER A 248 6.69 8.24 0.35
C SER A 248 7.38 6.90 0.62
N ILE A 249 8.72 6.86 0.57
CA ILE A 249 9.51 5.66 0.86
C ILE A 249 9.38 5.31 2.35
N VAL A 250 9.60 6.29 3.24
CA VAL A 250 9.44 6.09 4.69
C VAL A 250 8.01 5.65 5.01
N PHE A 251 7.01 6.32 4.42
CA PHE A 251 5.62 5.96 4.60
C PHE A 251 5.27 4.57 4.06
N SER A 252 5.97 4.08 3.03
CA SER A 252 5.81 2.68 2.58
C SER A 252 6.19 1.69 3.69
N PHE A 253 7.27 1.97 4.44
CA PHE A 253 7.66 1.14 5.59
C PHE A 253 6.67 1.28 6.76
N THR A 254 6.28 2.50 7.14
CA THR A 254 5.33 2.69 8.25
C THR A 254 3.95 2.12 7.94
N ASN A 255 3.48 2.23 6.69
CA ASN A 255 2.23 1.61 6.25
C ASN A 255 2.34 0.08 6.31
N THR A 256 3.49 -0.48 5.96
CA THR A 256 3.74 -1.93 6.05
C THR A 256 3.71 -2.41 7.50
N VAL A 257 4.30 -1.64 8.43
CA VAL A 257 4.16 -1.88 9.88
C VAL A 257 2.69 -1.79 10.29
N GLY A 258 1.97 -0.76 9.86
CA GLY A 258 0.54 -0.60 10.13
C GLY A 258 -0.29 -1.81 9.67
N ALA A 259 -0.03 -2.31 8.47
CA ALA A 259 -0.67 -3.51 7.93
C ALA A 259 -0.34 -4.75 8.78
N ALA A 260 0.92 -4.94 9.18
CA ALA A 260 1.30 -6.06 10.04
C ALA A 260 0.68 -5.97 11.44
N LEU A 261 0.59 -4.77 12.03
CA LEU A 261 -0.14 -4.55 13.28
C LEU A 261 -1.61 -4.93 13.14
N TRP A 262 -2.23 -4.56 12.02
CA TRP A 262 -3.61 -4.92 11.74
C TRP A 262 -3.79 -6.43 11.61
N ALA A 263 -2.92 -7.11 10.86
CA ALA A 263 -2.90 -8.55 10.75
C ALA A 263 -2.73 -9.25 12.11
N ALA A 264 -1.78 -8.79 12.95
CA ALA A 264 -1.57 -9.32 14.29
C ALA A 264 -2.82 -9.17 15.18
N ASP A 265 -3.51 -8.03 15.10
CA ASP A 265 -4.73 -7.80 15.87
C ASP A 265 -5.91 -8.65 15.36
N ILE A 266 -5.96 -9.00 14.06
CA ILE A 266 -6.93 -9.98 13.52
C ILE A 266 -6.64 -11.37 14.09
N GLU A 267 -5.40 -11.85 14.01
CA GLU A 267 -5.00 -13.17 14.53
C GLU A 267 -5.26 -13.32 16.03
N LYS A 268 -4.96 -12.26 16.79
CA LYS A 268 -5.22 -12.25 18.23
C LYS A 268 -6.70 -12.41 18.54
N LYS A 269 -7.58 -11.67 17.83
CA LYS A 269 -9.03 -11.79 18.01
C LYS A 269 -9.56 -13.17 17.63
N GLU A 270 -9.08 -13.76 16.53
CA GLU A 270 -9.45 -15.12 16.10
C GLU A 270 -9.03 -16.17 17.15
N SER A 271 -7.82 -16.03 17.68
CA SER A 271 -7.29 -16.88 18.76
C SER A 271 -8.11 -16.74 20.05
N ASP A 272 -8.44 -15.52 20.47
CA ASP A 272 -9.24 -15.27 21.68
C ASP A 272 -10.66 -15.84 21.55
N MET A 273 -11.29 -15.70 20.37
CA MET A 273 -12.62 -16.28 20.11
C MET A 273 -12.62 -17.81 20.14
N SER A 274 -11.66 -18.46 19.47
CA SER A 274 -11.54 -19.92 19.50
C SER A 274 -11.30 -20.46 20.91
N ASN A 275 -10.44 -19.79 21.68
CA ASN A 275 -10.15 -20.12 23.08
C ASN A 275 -11.34 -19.86 24.02
N SER A 276 -12.26 -18.96 23.70
CA SER A 276 -13.48 -18.73 24.49
C SER A 276 -14.63 -19.71 24.18
N THR A 277 -14.65 -20.26 22.96
CA THR A 277 -15.68 -21.21 22.51
C THR A 277 -15.36 -22.64 22.98
N ALA A 278 -14.08 -23.01 23.05
CA ALA A 278 -13.63 -24.34 23.47
C ALA A 278 -13.95 -24.72 24.94
N PRO A 279 -13.89 -23.82 25.95
CA PRO A 279 -14.30 -24.09 27.33
C PRO A 279 -15.79 -24.40 27.44
N GLY A 280 -16.64 -23.64 26.75
CA GLY A 280 -18.09 -23.86 26.76
C GLY A 280 -18.50 -25.20 26.16
N LEU A 281 -17.81 -25.64 25.09
CA LEU A 281 -17.99 -26.97 24.50
C LEU A 281 -17.46 -28.10 25.41
N ARG A 282 -16.34 -27.88 26.12
CA ARG A 282 -15.80 -28.83 27.10
C ARG A 282 -16.69 -28.95 28.35
N GLU A 283 -17.27 -27.86 28.83
CA GLU A 283 -18.24 -27.88 29.92
C GLU A 283 -19.56 -28.52 29.51
N ALA A 284 -20.03 -28.25 28.29
CA ALA A 284 -21.21 -28.91 27.74
C ALA A 284 -21.01 -30.41 27.57
N ALA A 285 -19.83 -30.85 27.11
CA ALA A 285 -19.47 -32.26 27.01
C ALA A 285 -19.39 -32.94 28.39
N LYS A 286 -18.82 -32.28 29.40
CA LYS A 286 -18.76 -32.79 30.78
C LYS A 286 -20.12 -32.85 31.49
N LYS A 287 -21.10 -32.06 31.07
CA LYS A 287 -22.49 -32.12 31.59
C LYS A 287 -23.35 -33.18 30.88
N ALA A 288 -22.85 -33.71 29.77
CA ALA A 288 -23.52 -34.76 28.99
C ALA A 288 -22.99 -36.17 29.31
N GLU A 289 -21.92 -36.28 30.12
CA GLU A 289 -21.50 -37.49 30.83
C GLU A 289 -22.16 -37.57 32.21
#